data_AF-A0A942N3Q8-F1
#
_entry.id   AF-A0A942N3Q8-F1
#
_cell.length_a   1.000
_cell.length_b   1.000
_cell.length_c   1.000
_cell.angle_alpha   90.00
_cell.angle_beta   90.00
_cell.angle_gamma   90.00
#
_symmetry.space_group_name_H-M   'P 1'
#
loop_
_entity.id
_entity.type
_entity.pdbx_description
1 polymer ?
#
loop_
_entity_poly.entity_id
_entity_poly.type
_entity_poly.pdbx_seq_one_letter_code
_entity_poly.pdbx_strand_id
1 'polypeptide(L)' 'MEQALQQTYAIHGHSALTTLAKARAVSVILVSNLDPSLIHKLGMIPANNADDALQKAYDILKKTTPQTYIFPAGSLTVPT' A
#
# COMPACT_ATOMS: atom_id res chain seq x y z
N MET A 1 -0.19 -14.53 -33.12
CA MET A 1 0.61 -14.31 -31.89
C MET A 1 -0.15 -13.26 -31.05
N GLU A 2 -1.29 -13.64 -30.47
CA GLU A 2 -2.20 -12.67 -29.78
C GLU A 2 -2.88 -13.25 -28.53
N GLN A 3 -2.52 -14.47 -28.10
CA GLN A 3 -3.17 -15.15 -26.97
C GLN A 3 -2.36 -15.12 -25.66
N ALA A 4 -1.17 -14.51 -25.65
CA ALA A 4 -0.32 -14.45 -24.46
C ALA A 4 -0.57 -13.21 -23.57
N LEU A 5 -1.23 -12.15 -24.07
CA LEU A 5 -1.43 -10.91 -23.29
C LEU A 5 -2.71 -10.89 -22.45
N GLN A 6 -3.74 -11.66 -22.79
CA GLN A 6 -5.01 -11.58 -22.06
C GLN A 6 -4.98 -12.29 -20.69
N GLN A 7 -4.10 -13.28 -20.49
CA GLN A 7 -3.96 -13.94 -19.18
C GLN A 7 -3.11 -13.13 -18.18
N THR A 8 -2.16 -12.30 -18.65
CA THR A 8 -1.30 -11.47 -17.80
C THR A 8 -2.09 -10.33 -17.16
N TYR A 9 -3.03 -9.71 -17.88
CA TYR A 9 -3.84 -8.61 -17.35
C TYR A 9 -4.84 -9.05 -16.26
N ALA A 10 -5.38 -10.27 -16.34
CA ALA A 10 -6.35 -10.77 -15.36
C ALA A 10 -5.72 -11.03 -13.98
N ILE A 11 -4.47 -11.52 -13.96
CA ILE A 11 -3.73 -11.77 -12.71
C ILE A 11 -3.34 -10.44 -12.03
N HIS A 12 -2.86 -9.45 -12.79
CA HIS A 12 -2.54 -8.13 -12.25
C HIS A 12 -3.77 -7.34 -11.81
N GLY A 13 -4.90 -7.50 -12.51
CA GLY A 13 -6.18 -6.87 -12.16
C GLY A 13 -6.73 -7.38 -10.83
N HIS A 14 -6.64 -8.69 -10.57
CA HIS A 14 -7.07 -9.27 -9.30
C HIS A 14 -6.20 -8.76 -8.14
N SER A 15 -4.87 -8.73 -8.29
CA SER A 15 -3.97 -8.21 -7.26
C SER A 15 -4.18 -6.71 -7.00
N ALA A 16 -4.40 -5.91 -8.05
CA ALA A 16 -4.72 -4.50 -7.92
C ALA A 16 -6.07 -4.29 -7.20
N LEU A 17 -7.07 -5.13 -7.50
CA LEU A 17 -8.37 -5.09 -6.84
C LEU A 17 -8.28 -5.48 -5.36
N THR A 18 -7.55 -6.56 -5.02
CA THR A 18 -7.32 -6.95 -3.62
C THR A 18 -6.59 -5.86 -2.85
N THR A 19 -5.61 -5.22 -3.50
CA THR A 19 -4.85 -4.10 -2.95
C THR A 19 -5.77 -2.91 -2.65
N LEU A 20 -6.61 -2.52 -3.62
CA LEU A 20 -7.60 -1.47 -3.46
C LEU A 20 -8.63 -1.81 -2.37
N ALA A 21 -9.07 -3.06 -2.27
CA ALA A 21 -10.01 -3.51 -1.24
C ALA A 21 -9.40 -3.39 0.17
N LYS A 22 -8.13 -3.74 0.34
CA LYS A 22 -7.40 -3.54 1.61
C LYS A 22 -7.26 -2.06 1.94
N ALA A 23 -6.90 -1.24 0.96
CA ALA A 23 -6.76 0.21 1.13
C ALA A 23 -8.09 0.94 1.42
N ARG A 24 -9.25 0.31 1.16
CA ARG A 24 -10.56 0.81 1.58
C ARG A 24 -10.87 0.52 3.04
N ALA A 25 -10.33 -0.56 3.60
CA ALA A 25 -10.57 -0.94 5.00
C ALA A 25 -9.64 -0.21 5.97
N VAL A 26 -8.43 0.12 5.52
CA VAL A 26 -7.39 0.82 6.31
C VAL A 26 -6.67 1.84 5.45
N SER A 27 -6.19 2.93 6.06
CA SER A 27 -5.32 3.89 5.36
C SER A 27 -3.94 3.27 5.13
N VAL A 28 -3.58 3.06 3.86
CA VAL A 28 -2.27 2.50 3.48
C VAL A 28 -1.38 3.63 2.96
N ILE A 29 -0.24 3.84 3.62
CA ILE A 29 0.79 4.78 3.18
C ILE A 29 1.91 3.98 2.53
N LEU A 30 2.28 4.34 1.29
CA LEU A 30 3.30 3.63 0.50
C LEU A 30 4.53 4.51 0.30
N VAL A 31 5.67 4.04 0.81
CA VAL A 31 6.99 4.63 0.56
C VAL A 31 7.60 3.93 -0.65
N SER A 32 7.71 4.63 -1.77
CA SER A 32 8.30 4.10 -3.00
C SER A 32 8.64 5.22 -3.99
N ASN A 33 9.43 4.91 -5.02
CA ASN A 33 9.69 5.83 -6.14
C ASN A 33 8.64 5.71 -7.27
N LEU A 34 7.46 5.15 -7.00
CA LEU A 34 6.38 5.06 -7.99
C LEU A 34 5.69 6.41 -8.17
N ASP A 35 5.08 6.58 -9.34
CA ASP A 35 4.31 7.78 -9.65
C ASP A 35 3.16 7.98 -8.63
N PRO A 36 3.08 9.15 -7.96
CA PRO A 36 2.04 9.41 -6.96
C PRO A 36 0.61 9.25 -7.49
N SER A 37 0.35 9.57 -8.77
CA SER A 37 -0.97 9.42 -9.37
C SER A 37 -1.38 7.94 -9.48
N LEU A 38 -0.43 7.04 -9.70
CA LEU A 38 -0.68 5.59 -9.67
C LEU A 38 -1.01 5.11 -8.24
N ILE A 39 -0.25 5.59 -7.25
CA ILE A 39 -0.47 5.25 -5.84
C ILE A 39 -1.88 5.67 -5.38
N HIS A 40 -2.30 6.87 -5.78
CA HIS A 40 -3.66 7.36 -5.52
C HIS A 40 -4.74 6.52 -6.23
N LYS A 41 -4.52 6.09 -7.47
CA LYS A 41 -5.46 5.18 -8.18
C LYS A 41 -5.62 3.83 -7.47
N LEU A 42 -4.60 3.39 -6.72
CA LEU A 42 -4.66 2.20 -5.87
C LEU A 42 -5.34 2.43 -4.50
N GLY A 43 -5.81 3.65 -4.24
CA GLY A 43 -6.45 4.02 -2.98
C GLY A 43 -5.46 4.22 -1.82
N MET A 44 -4.17 4.36 -2.13
CA MET A 44 -3.11 4.54 -1.14
C MET A 44 -2.66 6.01 -1.05
N ILE A 45 -1.86 6.29 -0.03
CA ILE A 45 -1.27 7.59 0.24
C ILE A 45 0.23 7.51 -0.08
N PRO A 46 0.76 8.29 -1.04
CA PRO A 46 2.18 8.28 -1.37
C PRO A 46 3.00 8.98 -0.27
N ALA A 47 4.20 8.48 0.00
CA ALA A 47 5.18 9.11 0.87
C ALA A 47 6.60 9.01 0.27
N ASN A 48 7.41 10.05 0.47
CA ASN A 48 8.74 10.14 -0.14
C ASN A 48 9.81 9.35 0.62
N ASN A 49 9.61 9.18 1.94
CA ASN A 49 10.52 8.48 2.84
C ASN A 49 9.76 8.04 4.11
N ALA A 50 10.45 7.38 5.02
CA ALA A 50 9.86 6.87 6.25
C ALA A 50 9.33 8.00 7.16
N ASP A 51 10.03 9.12 7.28
CA ASP A 51 9.62 10.24 8.14
C ASP A 51 8.34 10.91 7.64
N ASP A 52 8.24 11.16 6.33
CA ASP A 52 7.03 11.66 5.67
C ASP A 52 5.84 10.69 5.86
N ALA A 53 6.09 9.37 5.76
CA ALA A 53 5.06 8.38 6.00
C ALA A 53 4.57 8.37 7.45
N LEU A 54 5.48 8.46 8.41
CA LEU A 54 5.14 8.52 9.83
C LEU A 54 4.38 9.79 10.17
N GLN A 55 4.80 10.96 9.67
CA GLN A 55 4.11 12.22 9.88
C GLN A 55 2.65 12.14 9.38
N LYS A 56 2.43 11.62 8.16
CA LYS A 56 1.08 11.38 7.63
C LYS A 56 0.28 10.40 8.51
N ALA A 57 0.91 9.34 9.01
CA ALA A 57 0.25 8.38 9.88
C ALA A 57 -0.22 9.02 11.19
N TYR A 58 0.64 9.82 11.84
CA TYR A 58 0.28 10.58 13.05
C TYR A 58 -0.87 11.57 12.78
N ASP A 59 -0.82 12.27 11.64
CA ASP A 59 -1.86 13.22 11.24
C ASP A 59 -3.21 12.54 10.97
N ILE A 60 -3.21 11.32 10.41
CA ILE A 60 -4.43 10.55 10.16
C ILE A 60 -4.99 10.00 11.47
N LEU A 61 -4.14 9.43 12.31
CA LEU A 61 -4.55 8.81 13.58
C LEU A 61 -4.98 9.85 14.63
N LYS A 62 -4.57 11.12 14.47
CA LYS A 62 -4.77 12.21 15.44
C LYS A 62 -4.28 11.82 16.85
N LYS A 63 -3.16 11.08 16.89
CA LYS A 63 -2.56 10.55 18.12
C LYS A 63 -1.08 10.90 18.15
N THR A 64 -0.58 11.26 19.32
CA THR A 64 0.85 11.51 19.55
C THR A 64 1.64 10.23 19.81
N THR A 65 1.01 9.21 20.42
CA THR A 65 1.66 7.93 20.78
C THR A 65 0.76 6.72 20.44
N PRO A 66 0.65 6.33 19.17
CA PRO A 66 -0.09 5.15 18.77
C PRO A 66 0.65 3.87 19.17
N GLN A 67 -0.10 2.85 19.60
CA GLN A 67 0.44 1.49 19.69
C GLN A 67 0.87 1.06 18.29
N THR A 68 2.13 0.66 18.16
CA THR A 68 2.78 0.44 16.87
C THR A 68 3.42 -0.94 16.85
N TYR A 69 3.16 -1.70 15.79
CA TYR A 69 3.86 -2.94 15.48
C TYR A 69 4.85 -2.70 14.35
N ILE A 70 6.07 -3.22 14.49
CA ILE A 70 7.12 -3.10 13.48
C ILE A 70 7.43 -4.51 12.98
N PHE A 71 7.32 -4.69 11.66
CA PHE A 71 7.67 -5.93 10.97
C PHE A 71 8.82 -5.64 9.99
N PRO A 72 10.10 -5.79 10.40
CA PRO A 72 11.23 -5.46 9.53
C PRO A 72 11.25 -6.26 8.22
N ALA A 73 10.81 -7.51 8.27
CA ALA A 73 10.62 -8.39 7.12
C ALA A 73 9.17 -8.87 7.05
N GLY A 74 8.23 -7.94 6.82
CA GLY A 74 6.79 -8.23 6.80
C GLY A 74 6.37 -9.31 5.80
N SER A 75 7.12 -9.50 4.69
CA SER A 75 6.86 -10.56 3.72
C SER A 75 7.18 -11.97 4.22
N LEU A 76 8.02 -12.10 5.24
CA LEU A 76 8.44 -13.36 5.84
C LEU A 76 7.72 -13.62 7.18
N THR A 77 6.84 -12.72 7.60
CA THR A 77 6.17 -12.78 8.89
C THR A 77 4.69 -13.08 8.69
N VAL A 78 4.19 -14.10 9.38
CA VAL A 78 2.75 -14.34 9.50
C VAL A 78 2.34 -13.89 10.90
N PRO A 79 1.55 -12.80 11.03
CA PRO A 79 1.01 -12.41 12.32
C PRO A 79 0.09 -13.52 12.85
N THR A 80 0.36 -13.99 14.06
CA THR A 80 -0.46 -15.00 14.78
C THR A 80 -1.45 -14.33 15.70
#